data_AF-A0A1C3KHF0-F1
#
_entry.id   AF-A0A1C3KHF0-F1
#
_cell.length_a   1.000
_cell.length_b   1.000
_cell.length_c   1.000
_cell.angle_alpha   90.00
_cell.angle_beta   90.00
_cell.angle_gamma   90.00
#
_symmetry.space_group_name_H-M   'P 1'
#
loop_
_entity.id
_entity.type
_entity.pdbx_description
1 polymer ?
#
loop_
_entity_poly.entity_id
_entity_poly.type
_entity_poly.pdbx_seq_one_letter_code
_entity_poly.pdbx_strand_id
1 'polypeptide(L)'
;MAENIVDNTFKLLKSDEKFKSNVNLYEFYDVLGTRFQFYANSEICRICQKNNQSVECINCNLQKILNDLNYLKPMFENRGLYNSTYYDYFMYWIYGKIVDSNRDGLGTYVFFSSLKNLLDNSVGKYNYKDKYLRIYDKRVLKKKKDLFDFLAYYDFIKNKLTNDPHKASYCKYIEYMFELYKAMDQDHTAKSHEWYDEELKLFKNKFMQDDKRELFLLDSQCSEKCLKYVFDSNNNLCPLKKENTEICMNKETDTVVVTPQRTLEYDHILKEFSAYKKYEEFSKVNGNDHKKYCNDICGLENNYKGIKDLCGKLAKNIENLSKDKESVNGCEHLYYWIYDHIWGMFSKNSKYINDKEVVLKLLNAGYNIIYELNFYECLYHYDLKESFDIWKDKKYLHDYFKNFYGIQDKISSGSYDCNAYYKYIDNINKLYENYIKECCYCLKSGSCQEYCRNYFLCNEKYNPYNLYLKLKCKYLSSGKDFKKVEKPLGVDHYVITASQKYAEGTCTKLACDPFYVITLSMFTVIGIFFILFAFYKFTPFGSWLNRKVHKKKKIKDYFPEEHDQELLVHDLEPTYINSRNRKLQLLYHSA
;
A
#
# COMPACT_ATOMS: atom_id res chain seq x y z
N MET A 1 -19.56 8.18 18.42
CA MET A 1 -20.88 8.03 17.75
C MET A 1 -21.07 6.59 17.26
N ALA A 2 -20.25 6.12 16.32
CA ALA A 2 -20.20 4.74 15.80
C ALA A 2 -20.50 3.61 16.81
N GLU A 3 -19.76 3.57 17.92
CA GLU A 3 -19.83 2.52 18.94
C GLU A 3 -21.27 2.27 19.48
N ASN A 4 -22.05 3.35 19.64
CA ASN A 4 -23.43 3.30 20.09
C ASN A 4 -24.40 2.66 19.06
N ILE A 5 -24.04 2.62 17.77
CA ILE A 5 -24.83 1.96 16.72
C ILE A 5 -24.64 0.44 16.78
N VAL A 6 -23.39 -0.01 16.94
CA VAL A 6 -23.02 -1.42 17.07
C VAL A 6 -23.64 -2.01 18.34
N ASP A 7 -23.39 -1.38 19.50
CA ASP A 7 -23.86 -1.87 20.79
C ASP A 7 -25.39 -1.97 20.87
N ASN A 8 -26.12 -0.97 20.36
CA ASN A 8 -27.58 -1.00 20.43
C ASN A 8 -28.19 -2.01 19.46
N THR A 9 -27.58 -2.22 18.29
CA THR A 9 -28.03 -3.27 17.37
C THR A 9 -27.71 -4.66 17.93
N PHE A 10 -26.56 -4.84 18.58
CA PHE A 10 -26.22 -6.11 19.23
C PHE A 10 -27.08 -6.41 20.46
N LYS A 11 -27.52 -5.39 21.21
CA LYS A 11 -28.56 -5.55 22.26
C LYS A 11 -29.89 -6.04 21.68
N LEU A 12 -30.34 -5.46 20.55
CA LEU A 12 -31.57 -5.90 19.87
C LEU A 12 -31.45 -7.34 19.38
N LEU A 13 -30.36 -7.70 18.71
CA LEU A 13 -30.09 -9.08 18.26
C LEU A 13 -30.06 -10.05 19.45
N LYS A 14 -29.39 -9.70 20.56
CA LYS A 14 -29.37 -10.49 21.81
C LYS A 14 -30.73 -10.63 22.50
N SER A 15 -31.71 -9.80 22.17
CA SER A 15 -33.08 -9.92 22.71
C SER A 15 -33.97 -10.89 21.93
N ASP A 16 -33.54 -11.32 20.74
CA ASP A 16 -34.28 -12.28 19.91
C ASP A 16 -33.75 -13.71 20.12
N GLU A 17 -34.57 -14.59 20.69
CA GLU A 17 -34.18 -16.00 20.92
C GLU A 17 -33.81 -16.73 19.63
N LYS A 18 -34.40 -16.37 18.47
CA LYS A 18 -34.06 -16.98 17.18
C LYS A 18 -32.69 -16.55 16.68
N PHE A 19 -32.19 -15.37 17.08
CA PHE A 19 -30.81 -14.98 16.79
C PHE A 19 -29.85 -15.89 17.55
N LYS A 20 -30.10 -16.10 18.85
CA LYS A 20 -29.26 -16.95 19.70
C LYS A 20 -29.18 -18.40 19.21
N SER A 21 -30.30 -18.97 18.75
CA SER A 21 -30.37 -20.38 18.33
C SER A 21 -29.91 -20.64 16.90
N ASN A 22 -30.05 -19.67 15.99
CA ASN A 22 -29.87 -19.90 14.55
C ASN A 22 -28.58 -19.27 13.98
N VAL A 23 -27.91 -18.39 14.72
CA VAL A 23 -26.68 -17.73 14.26
C VAL A 23 -25.46 -18.41 14.86
N ASN A 24 -24.90 -19.36 14.11
CA ASN A 24 -23.78 -20.21 14.50
C ASN A 24 -22.59 -19.45 15.15
N LEU A 25 -22.23 -18.27 14.65
CA LEU A 25 -21.16 -17.45 15.22
C LEU A 25 -21.51 -16.92 16.63
N TYR A 26 -22.77 -16.55 16.85
CA TYR A 26 -23.23 -16.07 18.16
C TYR A 26 -23.18 -17.20 19.20
N GLU A 27 -23.76 -18.36 18.89
CA GLU A 27 -23.76 -19.52 19.79
C GLU A 27 -22.34 -19.97 20.12
N PHE A 28 -21.46 -19.99 19.12
CA PHE A 28 -20.04 -20.28 19.33
C PHE A 28 -19.37 -19.28 20.29
N TYR A 29 -19.62 -17.98 20.15
CA TYR A 29 -19.11 -16.95 21.06
C TYR A 29 -19.68 -17.04 22.48
N ASP A 30 -20.94 -17.43 22.63
CA ASP A 30 -21.67 -17.53 23.89
C ASP A 30 -21.21 -18.75 24.71
N VAL A 31 -21.10 -19.92 24.06
CA VAL A 31 -20.57 -21.16 24.65
C VAL A 31 -19.08 -20.97 25.04
N LEU A 32 -18.26 -20.43 24.14
CA LEU A 32 -16.84 -20.19 24.39
C LEU A 32 -16.62 -19.11 25.46
N GLY A 33 -17.47 -18.08 25.48
CA GLY A 33 -17.51 -17.05 26.51
C GLY A 33 -17.85 -17.59 27.90
N THR A 34 -18.82 -18.50 27.98
CA THR A 34 -19.23 -19.16 29.22
C THR A 34 -18.10 -20.02 29.79
N ARG A 35 -17.44 -20.85 28.96
CA ARG A 35 -16.28 -21.65 29.41
C ARG A 35 -15.08 -20.76 29.79
N PHE A 36 -14.85 -19.65 29.07
CA PHE A 36 -13.82 -18.66 29.44
C PHE A 36 -14.05 -18.05 30.83
N GLN A 37 -15.28 -17.64 31.16
CA GLN A 37 -15.61 -17.10 32.48
C GLN A 37 -15.42 -18.14 33.60
N PHE A 38 -15.83 -19.39 33.36
CA PHE A 38 -15.61 -20.49 34.30
C PHE A 38 -14.12 -20.66 34.66
N TYR A 39 -13.21 -20.63 33.67
CA TYR A 39 -11.78 -20.73 33.93
C TYR A 39 -11.15 -19.44 34.48
N ALA A 40 -11.65 -18.25 34.12
CA ALA A 40 -11.18 -16.99 34.68
C ALA A 40 -11.41 -16.92 36.21
N ASN A 41 -12.46 -17.57 36.70
CA ASN A 41 -12.77 -17.71 38.12
C ASN A 41 -11.96 -18.81 38.84
N SER A 42 -11.14 -19.59 38.12
CA SER A 42 -10.32 -20.64 38.75
C SER A 42 -9.18 -20.05 39.58
N GLU A 43 -8.84 -20.73 40.69
CA GLU A 43 -7.89 -20.24 41.69
C GLU A 43 -6.49 -19.93 41.11
N ILE A 44 -6.07 -20.69 40.09
CA ILE A 44 -4.85 -20.47 39.32
C ILE A 44 -4.84 -19.08 38.66
N CYS A 45 -5.94 -18.65 38.02
CA CYS A 45 -6.06 -17.31 37.44
C CYS A 45 -6.12 -16.21 38.52
N ARG A 46 -6.71 -16.53 39.67
CA ARG A 46 -6.87 -15.60 40.80
C ARG A 46 -5.53 -15.20 41.43
N ILE A 47 -4.51 -16.04 41.31
CA ILE A 47 -3.11 -15.73 41.66
C ILE A 47 -2.53 -14.71 40.67
N CYS A 48 -2.61 -14.97 39.36
CA CYS A 48 -2.03 -14.09 38.34
C CYS A 48 -2.64 -12.67 38.34
N GLN A 49 -3.92 -12.52 38.72
CA GLN A 49 -4.55 -11.20 38.88
C GLN A 49 -3.89 -10.31 39.94
N LYS A 50 -3.27 -10.87 40.99
CA LYS A 50 -2.67 -10.06 42.07
C LYS A 50 -1.35 -9.40 41.69
N ASN A 51 -0.58 -9.99 40.76
CA ASN A 51 0.79 -9.55 40.46
C ASN A 51 0.88 -8.51 39.32
N ASN A 52 -0.27 -8.10 38.77
CA ASN A 52 -0.42 -7.04 37.77
C ASN A 52 0.41 -7.19 36.46
N GLN A 53 1.01 -8.36 36.20
CA GLN A 53 1.64 -8.70 34.93
C GLN A 53 0.63 -9.35 33.98
N SER A 54 -0.05 -8.52 33.19
CA SER A 54 -1.23 -8.86 32.38
C SER A 54 -0.98 -9.81 31.17
N VAL A 55 0.17 -10.48 31.11
CA VAL A 55 0.50 -11.50 30.09
C VAL A 55 -0.03 -12.87 30.50
N GLU A 56 0.24 -13.30 31.74
CA GLU A 56 0.02 -14.69 32.18
C GLU A 56 -1.47 -15.08 32.21
N CYS A 57 -2.35 -14.21 32.70
CA CYS A 57 -3.77 -14.54 32.96
C CYS A 57 -4.51 -15.18 31.77
N ILE A 58 -4.22 -14.77 30.52
CA ILE A 58 -4.88 -15.38 29.35
C ILE A 58 -4.16 -16.68 28.94
N ASN A 59 -2.84 -16.77 29.09
CA ASN A 59 -2.09 -18.01 28.86
C ASN A 59 -2.53 -19.14 29.81
N CYS A 60 -2.83 -18.83 31.08
CA CYS A 60 -3.31 -19.80 32.08
C CYS A 60 -4.59 -20.56 31.66
N ASN A 61 -5.44 -19.93 30.85
CA ASN A 61 -6.68 -20.54 30.36
C ASN A 61 -6.59 -21.01 28.91
N LEU A 62 -5.65 -20.50 28.11
CA LEU A 62 -5.59 -20.75 26.67
C LEU A 62 -5.52 -22.24 26.33
N GLN A 63 -4.75 -23.03 27.07
CA GLN A 63 -4.65 -24.47 26.84
C GLN A 63 -5.95 -25.22 27.18
N LYS A 64 -6.73 -24.76 28.17
CA LYS A 64 -8.06 -25.32 28.49
C LYS A 64 -9.08 -24.94 27.40
N ILE A 65 -9.04 -23.70 26.94
CA ILE A 65 -9.88 -23.19 25.84
C ILE A 65 -9.58 -23.94 24.53
N LEU A 66 -8.32 -24.28 24.25
CA LEU A 66 -7.92 -25.09 23.09
C LEU A 66 -8.40 -26.55 23.21
N ASN A 67 -8.39 -27.13 24.40
CA ASN A 67 -9.00 -28.45 24.63
C ASN A 67 -10.53 -28.41 24.46
N ASP A 68 -11.20 -27.36 24.95
CA ASP A 68 -12.62 -27.12 24.71
C ASP A 68 -12.96 -26.93 23.23
N LEU A 69 -12.10 -26.24 22.47
CA LEU A 69 -12.27 -26.09 21.02
C LEU A 69 -12.21 -27.44 20.29
N ASN A 70 -11.40 -28.39 20.76
CA ASN A 70 -11.41 -29.75 20.23
C ASN A 70 -12.66 -30.54 20.68
N TYR A 71 -13.22 -30.27 21.86
CA TYR A 71 -14.48 -30.87 22.34
C TYR A 71 -15.73 -30.33 21.65
N LEU A 72 -15.79 -29.03 21.40
CA LEU A 72 -16.93 -28.35 20.76
C LEU A 72 -16.99 -28.59 19.25
N LYS A 73 -15.85 -28.96 18.63
CA LYS A 73 -15.70 -29.18 17.19
C LYS A 73 -16.82 -30.05 16.57
N PRO A 74 -17.15 -31.25 17.09
CA PRO A 74 -18.16 -32.11 16.46
C PRO A 74 -19.58 -31.54 16.56
N MET A 75 -19.88 -30.75 17.60
CA MET A 75 -21.19 -30.09 17.76
C MET A 75 -21.44 -29.06 16.64
N PHE A 76 -20.39 -28.38 16.19
CA PHE A 76 -20.48 -27.39 15.11
C PHE A 76 -20.31 -28.02 13.71
N GLU A 77 -19.46 -29.05 13.56
CA GLU A 77 -19.37 -29.84 12.31
C GLU A 77 -20.72 -30.50 11.97
N ASN A 78 -21.44 -31.05 12.97
CA ASN A 78 -22.80 -31.59 12.80
C ASN A 78 -23.86 -30.56 12.38
N ARG A 79 -23.56 -29.25 12.47
CA ARG A 79 -24.40 -28.14 11.97
C ARG A 79 -23.92 -27.60 10.61
N GLY A 80 -23.03 -28.31 9.92
CA GLY A 80 -22.53 -27.95 8.59
C GLY A 80 -21.41 -26.91 8.57
N LEU A 81 -20.75 -26.62 9.70
CA LEU A 81 -19.57 -25.74 9.72
C LEU A 81 -18.32 -26.49 9.28
N TYR A 82 -17.74 -26.06 8.17
CA TYR A 82 -16.48 -26.61 7.66
C TYR A 82 -15.29 -26.25 8.55
N ASN A 83 -14.24 -27.08 8.46
CA ASN A 83 -13.07 -27.05 9.32
C ASN A 83 -12.31 -25.71 9.35
N SER A 84 -12.31 -24.94 8.26
CA SER A 84 -11.73 -23.59 8.23
C SER A 84 -12.53 -22.59 9.08
N THR A 85 -13.84 -22.47 8.78
CA THR A 85 -14.77 -21.52 9.40
C THR A 85 -14.77 -21.61 10.92
N TYR A 86 -14.58 -22.83 11.45
CA TYR A 86 -14.47 -23.09 12.89
C TYR A 86 -13.27 -22.39 13.56
N TYR A 87 -12.09 -22.45 12.95
CA TYR A 87 -10.90 -21.77 13.49
C TYR A 87 -10.93 -20.26 13.20
N ASP A 88 -11.53 -19.85 12.09
CA ASP A 88 -11.77 -18.44 11.79
C ASP A 88 -12.62 -17.81 12.92
N TYR A 89 -13.74 -18.43 13.28
CA TYR A 89 -14.60 -18.01 14.40
C TYR A 89 -13.80 -17.86 15.70
N PHE A 90 -12.91 -18.81 16.03
CA PHE A 90 -12.04 -18.69 17.21
C PHE A 90 -11.11 -17.46 17.15
N MET A 91 -10.48 -17.20 16.00
CA MET A 91 -9.57 -16.06 15.87
C MET A 91 -10.32 -14.72 15.98
N TYR A 92 -11.50 -14.56 15.39
CA TYR A 92 -12.32 -13.34 15.56
C TYR A 92 -12.92 -13.20 16.97
N TRP A 93 -13.11 -14.30 17.73
CA TRP A 93 -13.41 -14.23 19.17
C TRP A 93 -12.22 -13.71 19.97
N ILE A 94 -11.02 -14.25 19.70
CA ILE A 94 -9.75 -13.83 20.32
C ILE A 94 -9.46 -12.34 20.03
N TYR A 95 -9.69 -11.88 18.79
CA TYR A 95 -9.54 -10.46 18.43
C TYR A 95 -10.43 -9.56 19.30
N GLY A 96 -11.67 -9.98 19.57
CA GLY A 96 -12.56 -9.31 20.53
C GLY A 96 -11.94 -9.24 21.93
N LYS A 97 -11.47 -10.38 22.48
CA LYS A 97 -10.85 -10.41 23.83
C LYS A 97 -9.54 -9.63 23.93
N ILE A 98 -8.85 -9.40 22.82
CA ILE A 98 -7.69 -8.48 22.76
C ILE A 98 -8.17 -7.03 22.78
N VAL A 99 -9.18 -6.66 21.98
CA VAL A 99 -9.77 -5.32 21.95
C VAL A 99 -10.36 -4.94 23.32
N ASP A 100 -11.11 -5.85 23.96
CA ASP A 100 -11.71 -5.71 25.30
C ASP A 100 -10.68 -5.50 26.44
N SER A 101 -9.39 -5.79 26.19
CA SER A 101 -8.36 -5.77 27.24
C SER A 101 -7.65 -4.41 27.39
N ASN A 102 -7.07 -4.14 28.56
CA ASN A 102 -6.21 -2.97 28.80
C ASN A 102 -4.77 -3.12 28.24
N ARG A 103 -4.49 -4.15 27.42
CA ARG A 103 -3.14 -4.40 26.86
C ARG A 103 -2.72 -3.34 25.83
N ASP A 104 -1.42 -3.11 25.73
CA ASP A 104 -0.79 -2.32 24.67
C ASP A 104 -0.43 -3.20 23.45
N GLY A 105 0.31 -2.64 22.50
CA GLY A 105 0.81 -3.39 21.33
C GLY A 105 1.78 -4.52 21.69
N LEU A 106 2.64 -4.32 22.70
CA LEU A 106 3.62 -5.32 23.12
C LEU A 106 2.95 -6.50 23.84
N GLY A 107 2.02 -6.23 24.77
CA GLY A 107 1.20 -7.26 25.40
C GLY A 107 0.28 -8.01 24.42
N THR A 108 -0.06 -7.38 23.29
CA THR A 108 -0.76 -8.04 22.17
C THR A 108 0.18 -8.95 21.36
N TYR A 109 1.40 -8.49 21.04
CA TYR A 109 2.43 -9.30 20.38
C TYR A 109 2.82 -10.56 21.18
N VAL A 110 3.16 -10.40 22.47
CA VAL A 110 3.56 -11.52 23.34
C VAL A 110 2.43 -12.55 23.49
N PHE A 111 1.18 -12.09 23.49
CA PHE A 111 0.03 -12.97 23.50
C PHE A 111 -0.12 -13.78 22.20
N PHE A 112 -0.03 -13.16 21.02
CA PHE A 112 -0.09 -13.92 19.76
C PHE A 112 1.08 -14.89 19.59
N SER A 113 2.28 -14.55 20.08
CA SER A 113 3.41 -15.47 20.14
C SER A 113 3.12 -16.69 21.03
N SER A 114 2.47 -16.47 22.19
CA SER A 114 2.03 -17.54 23.09
C SER A 114 0.94 -18.42 22.47
N LEU A 115 -0.06 -17.79 21.84
CA LEU A 115 -1.16 -18.48 21.12
C LEU A 115 -0.64 -19.30 19.95
N LYS A 116 0.32 -18.78 19.17
CA LYS A 116 0.99 -19.52 18.09
C LYS A 116 1.62 -20.80 18.63
N ASN A 117 2.48 -20.70 19.64
CA ASN A 117 3.16 -21.86 20.23
C ASN A 117 2.18 -22.91 20.81
N LEU A 118 0.99 -22.50 21.25
CA LEU A 118 -0.03 -23.43 21.75
C LEU A 118 -0.88 -24.06 20.63
N LEU A 119 -1.23 -23.29 19.58
CA LEU A 119 -1.88 -23.83 18.37
C LEU A 119 -0.97 -24.82 17.64
N ASP A 120 0.32 -24.48 17.50
CA ASP A 120 1.37 -25.31 16.89
C ASP A 120 1.45 -26.73 17.49
N ASN A 121 1.16 -26.85 18.78
CA ASN A 121 1.23 -28.09 19.57
C ASN A 121 -0.12 -28.79 19.79
N SER A 122 -1.25 -28.15 19.48
CA SER A 122 -2.61 -28.67 19.76
C SER A 122 -3.50 -28.86 18.53
N VAL A 123 -3.22 -28.14 17.43
CA VAL A 123 -3.96 -28.21 16.17
C VAL A 123 -2.98 -28.53 15.04
N GLY A 124 -2.89 -29.82 14.71
CA GLY A 124 -1.88 -30.37 13.80
C GLY A 124 -1.86 -29.70 12.43
N LYS A 125 -0.74 -29.03 12.11
CA LYS A 125 -0.33 -28.43 10.81
C LYS A 125 -1.46 -27.95 9.86
N TYR A 126 -2.45 -27.24 10.38
CA TYR A 126 -3.36 -26.45 9.53
C TYR A 126 -2.71 -25.10 9.13
N ASN A 127 -3.17 -24.52 8.02
CA ASN A 127 -2.52 -23.36 7.38
C ASN A 127 -2.83 -21.99 8.03
N TYR A 128 -3.11 -21.95 9.35
CA TYR A 128 -3.42 -20.72 10.10
C TYR A 128 -2.20 -19.80 10.35
N LYS A 129 -0.98 -20.30 10.10
CA LYS A 129 0.27 -19.84 10.74
C LYS A 129 0.77 -18.44 10.40
N ASP A 130 0.41 -17.91 9.24
CA ASP A 130 0.93 -16.62 8.76
C ASP A 130 -0.12 -15.52 8.69
N LYS A 131 -1.39 -15.88 8.56
CA LYS A 131 -2.48 -14.95 8.26
C LYS A 131 -2.98 -14.19 9.49
N TYR A 132 -3.26 -14.91 10.56
CA TYR A 132 -3.93 -14.35 11.74
C TYR A 132 -2.99 -13.78 12.81
N LEU A 133 -1.67 -13.96 12.65
CA LEU A 133 -0.68 -13.84 13.73
C LEU A 133 0.34 -12.69 13.52
N ARG A 134 0.12 -11.81 12.54
CA ARG A 134 1.02 -10.70 12.17
C ARG A 134 0.46 -9.30 12.50
N ILE A 135 -0.70 -9.21 13.14
CA ILE A 135 -1.44 -7.95 13.36
C ILE A 135 -1.59 -7.67 14.87
N TYR A 136 -1.08 -6.53 15.33
CA TYR A 136 -1.05 -6.16 16.75
C TYR A 136 -1.74 -4.83 17.07
N ASP A 137 -2.17 -4.06 16.06
CA ASP A 137 -2.94 -2.83 16.26
C ASP A 137 -4.40 -3.18 16.55
N LYS A 138 -4.87 -2.85 17.76
CA LYS A 138 -6.24 -3.10 18.22
C LYS A 138 -7.30 -2.45 17.34
N ARG A 139 -7.00 -1.34 16.66
CA ARG A 139 -7.94 -0.68 15.74
C ARG A 139 -8.17 -1.55 14.50
N VAL A 140 -7.10 -2.15 13.98
CA VAL A 140 -7.16 -3.12 12.87
C VAL A 140 -7.92 -4.37 13.32
N LEU A 141 -7.60 -4.94 14.49
CA LEU A 141 -8.30 -6.10 15.04
C LEU A 141 -9.80 -5.84 15.29
N LYS A 142 -10.17 -4.63 15.76
CA LYS A 142 -11.57 -4.22 15.90
C LYS A 142 -12.27 -4.12 14.54
N LYS A 143 -11.70 -3.41 13.56
CA LYS A 143 -12.26 -3.32 12.20
C LYS A 143 -12.46 -4.71 11.56
N LYS A 144 -11.45 -5.58 11.65
CA LYS A 144 -11.50 -6.99 11.21
C LYS A 144 -12.68 -7.75 11.85
N LYS A 145 -12.79 -7.69 13.17
CA LYS A 145 -13.88 -8.32 13.92
C LYS A 145 -15.26 -7.76 13.56
N ASP A 146 -15.43 -6.44 13.65
CA ASP A 146 -16.73 -5.78 13.49
C ASP A 146 -17.34 -6.12 12.12
N LEU A 147 -16.53 -6.18 11.06
CA LEU A 147 -16.97 -6.56 9.71
C LEU A 147 -17.22 -8.08 9.56
N PHE A 148 -16.40 -8.94 10.18
CA PHE A 148 -16.62 -10.40 10.15
C PHE A 148 -17.90 -10.81 10.89
N ASP A 149 -18.11 -10.27 12.10
CA ASP A 149 -19.33 -10.47 12.90
C ASP A 149 -20.57 -10.01 12.10
N PHE A 150 -20.51 -8.84 11.46
CA PHE A 150 -21.57 -8.35 10.58
C PHE A 150 -21.90 -9.33 9.45
N LEU A 151 -20.89 -9.83 8.72
CA LEU A 151 -21.10 -10.74 7.59
C LEU A 151 -21.74 -12.07 7.99
N ALA A 152 -21.45 -12.56 9.20
CA ALA A 152 -22.08 -13.76 9.76
C ALA A 152 -23.49 -13.51 10.33
N TYR A 153 -23.77 -12.30 10.82
CA TYR A 153 -25.10 -11.92 11.35
C TYR A 153 -26.05 -11.43 10.26
N TYR A 154 -25.52 -11.05 9.09
CA TYR A 154 -26.25 -10.38 8.02
C TYR A 154 -27.52 -11.12 7.57
N ASP A 155 -27.47 -12.44 7.35
CA ASP A 155 -28.63 -13.16 6.81
C ASP A 155 -29.83 -13.18 7.79
N PHE A 156 -29.55 -13.08 9.10
CA PHE A 156 -30.59 -12.85 10.11
C PHE A 156 -31.10 -11.41 10.08
N ILE A 157 -30.20 -10.43 10.02
CA ILE A 157 -30.53 -8.99 9.98
C ILE A 157 -31.38 -8.66 8.74
N LYS A 158 -31.03 -9.22 7.58
CA LYS A 158 -31.78 -9.15 6.31
C LYS A 158 -33.24 -9.55 6.50
N ASN A 159 -33.49 -10.66 7.18
CA ASN A 159 -34.85 -11.14 7.46
C ASN A 159 -35.64 -10.20 8.39
N LYS A 160 -34.97 -9.33 9.16
CA LYS A 160 -35.60 -8.26 9.95
C LYS A 160 -35.81 -6.95 9.18
N LEU A 161 -35.42 -6.86 7.90
CA LEU A 161 -35.74 -5.68 7.07
C LEU A 161 -37.20 -5.68 6.57
N THR A 162 -37.91 -6.78 6.77
CA THR A 162 -39.35 -6.92 6.46
C THR A 162 -40.16 -6.92 7.76
N ASN A 163 -40.98 -5.89 7.96
CA ASN A 163 -41.99 -5.79 9.03
C ASN A 163 -41.50 -5.85 10.50
N ASP A 164 -40.20 -5.80 10.79
CA ASP A 164 -39.68 -5.67 12.17
C ASP A 164 -39.76 -4.20 12.64
N PRO A 165 -40.26 -3.89 13.85
CA PRO A 165 -40.34 -2.51 14.37
C PRO A 165 -38.97 -1.84 14.54
N HIS A 166 -37.87 -2.60 14.59
CA HIS A 166 -36.52 -2.08 14.70
C HIS A 166 -35.79 -1.97 13.35
N LYS A 167 -36.48 -2.16 12.21
CA LYS A 167 -35.93 -2.00 10.85
C LYS A 167 -35.01 -0.79 10.67
N ALA A 168 -35.40 0.37 11.18
CA ALA A 168 -34.61 1.60 11.07
C ALA A 168 -33.24 1.52 11.79
N SER A 169 -33.13 0.75 12.87
CA SER A 169 -31.87 0.47 13.56
C SER A 169 -31.00 -0.49 12.73
N TYR A 170 -31.58 -1.56 12.20
CA TYR A 170 -30.88 -2.51 11.32
C TYR A 170 -30.35 -1.83 10.05
N CYS A 171 -31.12 -0.94 9.41
CA CYS A 171 -30.65 -0.15 8.27
C CYS A 171 -29.46 0.77 8.60
N LYS A 172 -29.46 1.41 9.79
CA LYS A 172 -28.33 2.24 10.26
C LYS A 172 -27.08 1.40 10.58
N TYR A 173 -27.26 0.16 11.04
CA TYR A 173 -26.15 -0.77 11.27
C TYR A 173 -25.55 -1.30 9.96
N ILE A 174 -26.38 -1.60 8.95
CA ILE A 174 -25.91 -1.97 7.61
C ILE A 174 -25.17 -0.81 6.95
N GLU A 175 -25.71 0.41 7.01
CA GLU A 175 -25.04 1.66 6.58
C GLU A 175 -23.66 1.79 7.22
N TYR A 176 -23.58 1.73 8.55
CA TYR A 176 -22.33 1.82 9.29
C TYR A 176 -21.32 0.72 8.91
N MET A 177 -21.77 -0.51 8.68
CA MET A 177 -20.88 -1.61 8.26
C MET A 177 -20.44 -1.50 6.80
N PHE A 178 -21.23 -0.87 5.94
CA PHE A 178 -20.85 -0.53 4.57
C PHE A 178 -19.82 0.63 4.56
N GLU A 179 -19.98 1.65 5.42
CA GLU A 179 -18.96 2.68 5.65
C GLU A 179 -17.65 2.09 6.22
N LEU A 180 -17.75 1.18 7.19
CA LEU A 180 -16.61 0.45 7.74
C LEU A 180 -15.84 -0.31 6.65
N TYR A 181 -16.56 -1.04 5.79
CA TYR A 181 -15.97 -1.71 4.63
C TYR A 181 -15.21 -0.74 3.72
N LYS A 182 -15.80 0.42 3.35
CA LYS A 182 -15.10 1.42 2.51
C LYS A 182 -13.86 1.97 3.21
N ALA A 183 -13.93 2.21 4.52
CA ALA A 183 -12.78 2.63 5.33
C ALA A 183 -11.72 1.54 5.55
N MET A 184 -12.02 0.26 5.27
CA MET A 184 -11.04 -0.84 5.26
C MET A 184 -10.40 -0.99 3.88
N ASP A 185 -11.18 -0.92 2.79
CA ASP A 185 -10.70 -0.99 1.41
C ASP A 185 -9.79 0.23 1.07
N GLN A 186 -10.11 1.41 1.62
CA GLN A 186 -9.25 2.60 1.60
C GLN A 186 -7.94 2.41 2.38
N ASP A 187 -8.00 1.95 3.65
CA ASP A 187 -6.80 1.68 4.45
C ASP A 187 -5.87 0.67 3.74
N HIS A 188 -6.46 -0.37 3.13
CA HIS A 188 -5.77 -1.41 2.39
C HIS A 188 -5.01 -0.81 1.19
N THR A 189 -5.73 -0.07 0.33
CA THR A 189 -5.21 0.56 -0.89
C THR A 189 -4.17 1.66 -0.61
N ALA A 190 -4.32 2.36 0.52
CA ALA A 190 -3.38 3.40 0.94
C ALA A 190 -2.08 2.85 1.54
N LYS A 191 -2.13 1.72 2.25
CA LYS A 191 -1.00 1.19 3.03
C LYS A 191 -0.31 -0.03 2.41
N SER A 192 -0.93 -0.70 1.44
CA SER A 192 -0.37 -1.89 0.77
C SER A 192 0.01 -3.03 1.75
N HIS A 193 -0.78 -3.21 2.81
CA HIS A 193 -0.64 -4.29 3.78
C HIS A 193 -1.86 -5.22 3.68
N GLU A 194 -1.64 -6.54 3.60
CA GLU A 194 -2.64 -7.64 3.49
C GLU A 194 -3.60 -7.79 4.70
N TRP A 195 -3.82 -6.73 5.50
CA TRP A 195 -4.52 -6.80 6.78
C TRP A 195 -6.02 -7.11 6.67
N TYR A 196 -6.66 -6.82 5.54
CA TYR A 196 -8.11 -6.90 5.36
C TYR A 196 -8.55 -7.77 4.17
N ASP A 197 -7.63 -8.48 3.50
CA ASP A 197 -7.94 -9.28 2.30
C ASP A 197 -9.06 -10.29 2.51
N GLU A 198 -9.23 -10.81 3.74
CA GLU A 198 -10.27 -11.77 4.07
C GLU A 198 -11.64 -11.11 4.15
N GLU A 199 -11.80 -10.07 4.96
CA GLU A 199 -13.07 -9.41 5.18
C GLU A 199 -13.53 -8.67 3.92
N LEU A 200 -12.60 -8.06 3.19
CA LEU A 200 -12.88 -7.44 1.90
C LEU A 200 -13.33 -8.48 0.87
N LYS A 201 -12.71 -9.67 0.82
CA LYS A 201 -13.12 -10.77 -0.06
C LYS A 201 -14.45 -11.39 0.35
N LEU A 202 -14.69 -11.63 1.64
CA LEU A 202 -15.95 -12.16 2.15
C LEU A 202 -17.10 -11.18 1.90
N PHE A 203 -16.88 -9.89 2.09
CA PHE A 203 -17.85 -8.83 1.78
C PHE A 203 -18.15 -8.75 0.27
N LYS A 204 -17.11 -8.74 -0.58
CA LYS A 204 -17.26 -8.79 -2.04
C LYS A 204 -18.05 -10.04 -2.47
N ASN A 205 -17.69 -11.24 -1.99
CA ASN A 205 -18.42 -12.48 -2.30
C ASN A 205 -19.90 -12.48 -1.86
N LYS A 206 -20.27 -11.71 -0.83
CA LYS A 206 -21.63 -11.67 -0.28
C LYS A 206 -22.53 -10.61 -0.93
N PHE A 207 -21.96 -9.51 -1.44
CA PHE A 207 -22.72 -8.38 -2.00
C PHE A 207 -22.42 -8.07 -3.49
N MET A 208 -21.33 -8.58 -4.05
CA MET A 208 -20.85 -8.36 -5.42
C MET A 208 -21.06 -9.59 -6.32
N GLN A 209 -22.13 -10.36 -6.09
CA GLN A 209 -22.55 -11.43 -7.00
C GLN A 209 -23.01 -10.85 -8.34
N ASP A 210 -22.97 -11.67 -9.40
CA ASP A 210 -22.94 -11.24 -10.82
C ASP A 210 -24.11 -10.33 -11.28
N ASP A 211 -25.20 -10.29 -10.51
CA ASP A 211 -26.43 -9.54 -10.80
C ASP A 211 -26.70 -8.37 -9.83
N LYS A 212 -25.89 -8.19 -8.78
CA LYS A 212 -26.06 -7.20 -7.69
C LYS A 212 -27.45 -7.20 -7.00
N ARG A 213 -28.26 -8.26 -7.12
CA ARG A 213 -29.63 -8.35 -6.57
C ARG A 213 -29.68 -8.06 -5.06
N GLU A 214 -28.67 -8.50 -4.32
CA GLU A 214 -28.59 -8.30 -2.88
C GLU A 214 -28.45 -6.82 -2.50
N LEU A 215 -27.63 -6.05 -3.23
CA LEU A 215 -27.47 -4.61 -3.04
C LEU A 215 -28.73 -3.84 -3.42
N PHE A 216 -29.42 -4.24 -4.50
CA PHE A 216 -30.67 -3.62 -4.91
C PHE A 216 -31.80 -3.88 -3.90
N LEU A 217 -31.89 -5.10 -3.36
CA LEU A 217 -32.79 -5.43 -2.28
C LEU A 217 -32.50 -4.58 -1.03
N LEU A 218 -31.23 -4.43 -0.65
CA LEU A 218 -30.84 -3.57 0.47
C LEU A 218 -31.18 -2.10 0.26
N ASP A 219 -30.87 -1.53 -0.91
CA ASP A 219 -31.14 -0.11 -1.21
C ASP A 219 -32.65 0.20 -1.29
N SER A 220 -33.48 -0.77 -1.71
CA SER A 220 -34.95 -0.65 -1.68
C SER A 220 -35.54 -0.84 -0.28
N GLN A 221 -34.98 -1.72 0.56
CA GLN A 221 -35.45 -1.94 1.94
C GLN A 221 -34.98 -0.86 2.92
N CYS A 222 -33.78 -0.32 2.70
CA CYS A 222 -33.13 0.71 3.49
C CYS A 222 -32.91 1.96 2.62
N SER A 223 -34.02 2.57 2.18
CA SER A 223 -34.00 3.77 1.34
C SER A 223 -33.19 4.91 1.96
N GLU A 224 -32.66 5.80 1.11
CA GLU A 224 -31.81 6.94 1.49
C GLU A 224 -30.43 6.57 2.10
N LYS A 225 -30.08 5.27 2.16
CA LYS A 225 -28.79 4.79 2.70
C LYS A 225 -27.69 4.58 1.65
N CYS A 226 -27.99 4.74 0.35
CA CYS A 226 -27.01 4.68 -0.75
C CYS A 226 -26.22 3.35 -0.87
N LEU A 227 -26.74 2.26 -0.31
CA LEU A 227 -26.02 1.00 -0.08
C LEU A 227 -25.47 0.38 -1.37
N LYS A 228 -26.18 0.58 -2.50
CA LYS A 228 -25.75 0.10 -3.83
C LYS A 228 -24.42 0.68 -4.33
N TYR A 229 -23.98 1.82 -3.79
CA TYR A 229 -22.74 2.51 -4.16
C TYR A 229 -21.55 2.16 -3.24
N VAL A 230 -21.65 1.07 -2.47
CA VAL A 230 -20.57 0.61 -1.57
C VAL A 230 -19.28 0.26 -2.31
N PHE A 231 -19.39 -0.22 -3.55
CA PHE A 231 -18.25 -0.54 -4.43
C PHE A 231 -17.88 0.60 -5.40
N ASP A 232 -18.54 1.75 -5.34
CA ASP A 232 -18.17 2.93 -6.13
C ASP A 232 -16.89 3.58 -5.57
N SER A 233 -16.03 4.08 -6.47
CA SER A 233 -14.75 4.74 -6.16
C SER A 233 -14.83 6.07 -5.39
N ASN A 234 -16.04 6.52 -5.02
CA ASN A 234 -16.24 7.61 -4.08
C ASN A 234 -15.79 7.23 -2.66
N ASN A 235 -15.15 8.13 -1.93
CA ASN A 235 -14.74 7.85 -0.54
C ASN A 235 -15.93 7.64 0.42
N ASN A 236 -17.07 8.25 0.14
CA ASN A 236 -18.30 8.15 0.93
C ASN A 236 -19.25 7.09 0.35
N LEU A 237 -20.24 6.67 1.15
CA LEU A 237 -21.26 5.71 0.71
C LEU A 237 -22.32 6.36 -0.20
N CYS A 238 -22.75 7.59 0.09
CA CYS A 238 -23.54 8.38 -0.85
C CYS A 238 -22.65 9.22 -1.79
N PRO A 239 -22.88 9.16 -3.11
CA PRO A 239 -22.52 10.25 -4.02
C PRO A 239 -23.25 11.54 -3.59
N LEU A 240 -22.61 12.70 -3.77
CA LEU A 240 -23.29 13.99 -3.62
C LEU A 240 -24.45 14.09 -4.61
N LYS A 241 -25.61 14.63 -4.17
CA LYS A 241 -26.86 14.62 -4.95
C LYS A 241 -26.67 15.24 -6.35
N LYS A 242 -27.12 14.52 -7.38
CA LYS A 242 -27.12 14.99 -8.78
C LYS A 242 -28.33 15.87 -9.06
N GLU A 243 -28.15 17.19 -9.10
CA GLU A 243 -29.15 18.13 -9.65
C GLU A 243 -28.95 18.38 -11.17
N ASN A 244 -27.76 18.09 -11.72
CA ASN A 244 -27.36 18.52 -13.06
C ASN A 244 -27.77 17.59 -14.23
N THR A 245 -28.58 16.56 -14.00
CA THR A 245 -28.83 15.49 -14.98
C THR A 245 -29.52 15.96 -16.27
N GLU A 246 -30.41 16.95 -16.20
CA GLU A 246 -31.09 17.50 -17.39
C GLU A 246 -30.20 18.39 -18.27
N ILE A 247 -29.12 18.94 -17.70
CA ILE A 247 -28.26 19.95 -18.37
C ILE A 247 -27.48 19.33 -19.55
N CYS A 248 -27.24 18.02 -19.55
CA CYS A 248 -26.54 17.31 -20.63
C CYS A 248 -27.23 17.42 -22.01
N MET A 249 -28.58 17.48 -22.04
CA MET A 249 -29.33 17.20 -23.27
C MET A 249 -29.49 18.41 -24.19
N ASN A 250 -29.76 19.59 -23.61
CA ASN A 250 -30.37 20.72 -24.33
C ASN A 250 -29.41 21.89 -24.64
N LYS A 251 -28.10 21.66 -24.62
CA LYS A 251 -27.11 22.64 -25.11
C LYS A 251 -26.19 22.04 -26.16
N GLU A 252 -26.45 22.44 -27.40
CA GLU A 252 -25.39 22.65 -28.37
C GLU A 252 -24.47 23.77 -27.86
N THR A 253 -23.18 23.57 -28.01
CA THR A 253 -22.12 24.44 -27.52
C THR A 253 -21.00 24.40 -28.55
N ASP A 254 -20.52 25.56 -28.98
CA ASP A 254 -19.51 25.65 -30.05
C ASP A 254 -18.35 24.68 -29.82
N THR A 255 -18.08 23.84 -30.82
CA THR A 255 -17.02 22.81 -30.79
C THR A 255 -15.63 23.45 -30.89
N VAL A 256 -15.21 24.07 -29.79
CA VAL A 256 -13.84 24.52 -29.59
C VAL A 256 -12.95 23.29 -29.48
N VAL A 257 -12.31 22.95 -30.59
CA VAL A 257 -11.30 21.88 -30.68
C VAL A 257 -10.18 22.19 -29.69
N VAL A 258 -10.12 21.42 -28.60
CA VAL A 258 -8.97 21.44 -27.70
C VAL A 258 -7.86 20.64 -28.35
N THR A 259 -7.02 21.30 -29.14
CA THR A 259 -5.71 20.79 -29.51
C THR A 259 -4.81 20.77 -28.27
N PRO A 260 -4.16 19.64 -27.91
CA PRO A 260 -3.25 19.58 -26.78
C PRO A 260 -2.13 20.62 -26.92
N GLN A 261 -2.08 21.61 -26.03
CA GLN A 261 -1.18 22.75 -26.15
C GLN A 261 0.30 22.42 -25.81
N ARG A 262 0.69 21.13 -25.84
CA ARG A 262 2.08 20.69 -25.56
C ARG A 262 2.54 19.36 -26.18
N THR A 263 2.11 19.07 -27.40
CA THR A 263 2.95 18.36 -28.37
C THR A 263 4.20 19.22 -28.75
N LEU A 264 4.96 18.83 -29.78
CA LEU A 264 5.86 19.67 -30.61
C LEU A 264 7.37 19.74 -30.33
N GLU A 265 7.98 19.03 -29.37
CA GLU A 265 9.47 19.01 -29.30
C GLU A 265 10.07 18.19 -30.47
N TYR A 266 9.51 17.01 -30.75
CA TYR A 266 9.99 16.10 -31.81
C TYR A 266 8.98 15.83 -32.92
N ASP A 267 7.77 16.38 -32.85
CA ASP A 267 6.70 16.16 -33.84
C ASP A 267 7.13 16.46 -35.28
N HIS A 268 8.00 17.45 -35.49
CA HIS A 268 8.50 17.82 -36.81
C HIS A 268 9.32 16.69 -37.47
N ILE A 269 9.82 15.72 -36.71
CA ILE A 269 10.38 14.46 -37.23
C ILE A 269 9.44 13.25 -37.07
N LEU A 270 8.51 13.26 -36.09
CA LEU A 270 7.64 12.10 -35.82
C LEU A 270 6.32 12.09 -36.61
N LYS A 271 5.88 13.22 -37.16
CA LYS A 271 4.59 13.40 -37.87
C LYS A 271 4.35 12.44 -39.04
N GLU A 272 5.40 11.94 -39.67
CA GLU A 272 5.28 11.03 -40.81
C GLU A 272 5.09 9.55 -40.42
N PHE A 273 5.31 9.18 -39.16
CA PHE A 273 5.24 7.79 -38.71
C PHE A 273 3.86 7.37 -38.18
N SER A 274 3.68 6.07 -37.96
CA SER A 274 2.39 5.42 -37.67
C SER A 274 1.78 5.85 -36.34
N ALA A 275 2.55 5.95 -35.27
CA ALA A 275 1.99 6.29 -33.95
C ALA A 275 1.36 7.70 -33.95
N TYR A 276 2.05 8.68 -34.54
CA TYR A 276 1.53 10.05 -34.66
C TYR A 276 0.27 10.11 -35.53
N LYS A 277 0.24 9.38 -36.66
CA LYS A 277 -0.95 9.27 -37.52
C LYS A 277 -2.15 8.70 -36.76
N LYS A 278 -1.95 7.70 -35.89
CA LYS A 278 -3.02 7.14 -35.04
C LYS A 278 -3.57 8.17 -34.05
N TYR A 279 -2.73 9.04 -33.49
CA TYR A 279 -3.16 10.16 -32.65
C TYR A 279 -3.97 11.22 -33.42
N GLU A 280 -3.65 11.47 -34.69
CA GLU A 280 -4.49 12.31 -35.54
C GLU A 280 -5.85 11.66 -35.84
N GLU A 281 -5.89 10.35 -36.15
CA GLU A 281 -7.15 9.61 -36.40
C GLU A 281 -8.10 9.75 -35.21
N PHE A 282 -7.65 9.42 -34.00
CA PHE A 282 -8.44 9.55 -32.77
C PHE A 282 -8.91 10.98 -32.48
N SER A 283 -8.16 11.99 -32.93
CA SER A 283 -8.51 13.41 -32.75
C SER A 283 -9.55 13.93 -33.76
N LYS A 284 -9.65 13.29 -34.94
CA LYS A 284 -10.56 13.67 -36.05
C LYS A 284 -11.98 13.09 -35.90
N VAL A 285 -12.17 12.14 -34.99
CA VAL A 285 -13.46 11.50 -34.72
C VAL A 285 -14.47 12.50 -34.11
N ASN A 286 -15.75 12.39 -34.48
CA ASN A 286 -16.84 13.18 -33.88
C ASN A 286 -17.36 12.47 -32.62
N GLY A 287 -17.41 13.19 -31.49
CA GLY A 287 -17.82 12.66 -30.18
C GLY A 287 -19.27 12.96 -29.75
N ASN A 288 -20.03 13.73 -30.54
CA ASN A 288 -21.29 14.34 -30.07
C ASN A 288 -22.42 13.34 -29.71
N ASP A 289 -22.35 12.10 -30.18
CA ASP A 289 -23.41 11.10 -30.02
C ASP A 289 -23.32 10.37 -28.66
N HIS A 290 -22.15 10.32 -28.03
CA HIS A 290 -21.81 9.39 -26.93
C HIS A 290 -22.24 9.85 -25.54
N LYS A 291 -23.31 10.66 -25.49
CA LYS A 291 -23.79 11.38 -24.29
C LYS A 291 -24.00 10.48 -23.07
N LYS A 292 -24.50 9.25 -23.26
CA LYS A 292 -24.84 8.33 -22.15
C LYS A 292 -23.67 7.98 -21.21
N TYR A 293 -22.44 7.95 -21.73
CA TYR A 293 -21.25 7.64 -20.94
C TYR A 293 -20.64 8.89 -20.30
N CYS A 294 -20.86 10.08 -20.90
CA CYS A 294 -20.28 11.35 -20.48
C CYS A 294 -21.16 12.16 -19.51
N ASN A 295 -22.24 11.56 -18.99
CA ASN A 295 -23.22 12.22 -18.12
C ASN A 295 -22.59 12.91 -16.89
N ASP A 296 -21.63 12.25 -16.23
CA ASP A 296 -20.94 12.80 -15.04
C ASP A 296 -19.94 13.92 -15.35
N ILE A 297 -19.73 14.21 -16.64
CA ILE A 297 -18.77 15.20 -17.15
C ILE A 297 -19.48 16.43 -17.71
N CYS A 298 -20.75 16.34 -18.13
CA CYS A 298 -21.52 17.45 -18.71
C CYS A 298 -21.43 18.77 -17.91
N GLY A 299 -21.57 18.69 -16.59
CA GLY A 299 -21.57 19.86 -15.69
C GLY A 299 -20.19 20.51 -15.51
N LEU A 300 -19.13 19.92 -16.07
CA LEU A 300 -17.74 20.35 -15.89
C LEU A 300 -17.23 21.23 -17.05
N GLU A 301 -17.96 21.29 -18.17
CA GLU A 301 -17.62 22.02 -19.40
C GLU A 301 -17.35 23.53 -19.16
N ASN A 302 -18.10 24.16 -18.24
CA ASN A 302 -17.87 25.56 -17.87
C ASN A 302 -16.51 25.80 -17.17
N ASN A 303 -16.01 24.79 -16.46
CA ASN A 303 -14.75 24.85 -15.71
C ASN A 303 -13.57 24.31 -16.52
N TYR A 304 -13.83 23.41 -17.47
CA TYR A 304 -12.86 22.68 -18.28
C TYR A 304 -13.38 22.58 -19.72
N LYS A 305 -13.25 23.68 -20.47
CA LYS A 305 -13.75 23.79 -21.83
C LYS A 305 -13.20 22.68 -22.73
N GLY A 306 -14.07 22.02 -23.47
CA GLY A 306 -13.78 20.87 -24.35
C GLY A 306 -13.77 19.49 -23.66
N ILE A 307 -14.00 19.41 -22.34
CA ILE A 307 -14.04 18.11 -21.63
C ILE A 307 -15.19 17.21 -22.12
N LYS A 308 -16.31 17.79 -22.56
CA LYS A 308 -17.46 17.09 -23.18
C LYS A 308 -17.08 16.46 -24.53
N ASP A 309 -16.41 17.21 -25.39
CA ASP A 309 -15.90 16.73 -26.69
C ASP A 309 -14.83 15.64 -26.51
N LEU A 310 -13.90 15.84 -25.57
CA LEU A 310 -12.86 14.85 -25.25
C LEU A 310 -13.46 13.52 -24.78
N CYS A 311 -14.45 13.56 -23.88
CA CYS A 311 -15.15 12.35 -23.44
C CYS A 311 -15.89 11.67 -24.59
N GLY A 312 -16.60 12.43 -25.43
CA GLY A 312 -17.29 11.91 -26.60
C GLY A 312 -16.34 11.21 -27.59
N LYS A 313 -15.17 11.82 -27.85
CA LYS A 313 -14.12 11.25 -28.70
C LYS A 313 -13.50 10.00 -28.09
N LEU A 314 -13.15 10.01 -26.80
CA LEU A 314 -12.70 8.84 -26.07
C LEU A 314 -13.70 7.68 -26.25
N ALA A 315 -14.98 7.96 -26.02
CA ALA A 315 -16.03 6.97 -26.11
C ALA A 315 -16.18 6.38 -27.52
N LYS A 316 -16.23 7.24 -28.54
CA LYS A 316 -16.33 6.81 -29.94
C LYS A 316 -15.09 6.05 -30.40
N ASN A 317 -13.89 6.41 -29.91
CA ASN A 317 -12.65 5.70 -30.23
C ASN A 317 -12.62 4.28 -29.63
N ILE A 318 -13.08 4.09 -28.38
CA ILE A 318 -13.24 2.75 -27.78
C ILE A 318 -14.22 1.91 -28.60
N GLU A 319 -15.38 2.47 -28.95
CA GLU A 319 -16.39 1.80 -29.79
C GLU A 319 -15.93 1.48 -31.21
N ASN A 320 -14.96 2.21 -31.76
CA ASN A 320 -14.38 1.90 -33.06
C ASN A 320 -13.35 0.78 -32.94
N LEU A 321 -12.47 0.85 -31.92
CA LEU A 321 -11.46 -0.18 -31.66
C LEU A 321 -12.07 -1.52 -31.26
N SER A 322 -13.21 -1.55 -30.56
CA SER A 322 -13.89 -2.79 -30.18
C SER A 322 -14.51 -3.56 -31.36
N LYS A 323 -14.54 -2.96 -32.56
CA LYS A 323 -15.10 -3.54 -33.79
C LYS A 323 -14.00 -3.99 -34.76
N ASP A 324 -12.76 -3.57 -34.52
CA ASP A 324 -11.58 -3.95 -35.30
C ASP A 324 -10.86 -5.12 -34.60
N LYS A 325 -10.34 -6.07 -35.38
CA LYS A 325 -9.65 -7.26 -34.86
C LYS A 325 -8.15 -7.06 -34.65
N GLU A 326 -7.58 -5.93 -35.06
CA GLU A 326 -6.20 -5.52 -34.72
C GLU A 326 -6.12 -4.72 -33.39
N SER A 327 -7.18 -4.80 -32.58
CA SER A 327 -7.53 -3.93 -31.45
C SER A 327 -6.41 -3.59 -30.45
N VAL A 328 -5.60 -4.58 -30.02
CA VAL A 328 -4.67 -4.44 -28.89
C VAL A 328 -3.67 -3.29 -29.09
N ASN A 329 -3.07 -3.17 -30.28
CA ASN A 329 -2.16 -2.06 -30.60
C ASN A 329 -2.88 -0.70 -30.57
N GLY A 330 -4.17 -0.66 -30.93
CA GLY A 330 -4.96 0.57 -30.91
C GLY A 330 -5.21 1.09 -29.50
N CYS A 331 -5.39 0.20 -28.52
CA CYS A 331 -5.63 0.57 -27.12
C CYS A 331 -4.41 1.21 -26.44
N GLU A 332 -3.20 0.75 -26.75
CA GLU A 332 -1.95 1.38 -26.29
C GLU A 332 -1.79 2.80 -26.85
N HIS A 333 -2.17 3.03 -28.10
CA HIS A 333 -2.20 4.38 -28.67
C HIS A 333 -3.33 5.22 -28.04
N LEU A 334 -4.51 4.66 -27.81
CA LEU A 334 -5.64 5.41 -27.22
C LEU A 334 -5.31 5.90 -25.80
N TYR A 335 -4.61 5.08 -25.02
CA TYR A 335 -4.06 5.39 -23.69
C TYR A 335 -3.17 6.64 -23.72
N TYR A 336 -2.15 6.68 -24.58
CA TYR A 336 -1.28 7.86 -24.69
C TYR A 336 -1.96 9.07 -25.35
N TRP A 337 -2.96 8.85 -26.21
CA TRP A 337 -3.77 9.93 -26.77
C TRP A 337 -4.62 10.62 -25.70
N ILE A 338 -5.37 9.88 -24.86
CA ILE A 338 -6.19 10.49 -23.81
C ILE A 338 -5.31 11.20 -22.76
N TYR A 339 -4.11 10.68 -22.52
CA TYR A 339 -3.09 11.30 -21.66
C TYR A 339 -2.57 12.64 -22.18
N ASP A 340 -2.28 12.78 -23.49
CA ASP A 340 -1.88 14.08 -24.09
C ASP A 340 -2.94 15.16 -23.85
N HIS A 341 -4.22 14.81 -24.03
CA HIS A 341 -5.34 15.73 -23.81
C HIS A 341 -5.51 16.08 -22.33
N ILE A 342 -5.41 15.10 -21.42
CA ILE A 342 -5.42 15.32 -19.97
C ILE A 342 -4.24 16.21 -19.55
N TRP A 343 -3.02 15.96 -20.04
CA TRP A 343 -1.88 16.87 -19.81
C TRP A 343 -2.26 18.29 -20.28
N GLY A 344 -2.74 18.42 -21.51
CA GLY A 344 -3.08 19.70 -22.13
C GLY A 344 -4.08 20.53 -21.31
N MET A 345 -5.08 19.88 -20.72
CA MET A 345 -6.11 20.51 -19.89
C MET A 345 -5.66 20.81 -18.44
N PHE A 346 -4.91 19.91 -17.79
CA PHE A 346 -4.76 19.93 -16.31
C PHE A 346 -3.33 20.26 -15.80
N SER A 347 -2.28 20.09 -16.63
CA SER A 347 -0.86 20.19 -16.21
C SER A 347 -0.41 21.54 -15.61
N LYS A 348 -1.12 22.64 -15.91
CA LYS A 348 -0.79 23.97 -15.37
C LYS A 348 -1.11 24.10 -13.86
N ASN A 349 -1.98 23.23 -13.34
CA ASN A 349 -2.57 23.33 -11.99
C ASN A 349 -2.36 22.07 -11.12
N SER A 350 -1.45 21.16 -11.52
CA SER A 350 -1.14 19.92 -10.80
C SER A 350 0.15 19.26 -11.27
N LYS A 351 0.78 18.48 -10.38
CA LYS A 351 1.87 17.55 -10.74
C LYS A 351 1.38 16.11 -10.93
N TYR A 352 0.37 15.71 -10.16
CA TYR A 352 -0.26 14.39 -10.23
C TYR A 352 -1.68 14.50 -10.78
N ILE A 353 -2.30 13.35 -11.04
CA ILE A 353 -3.40 13.24 -11.99
C ILE A 353 -4.71 12.84 -11.29
N ASN A 354 -4.58 12.08 -10.20
CA ASN A 354 -5.60 11.92 -9.16
C ASN A 354 -5.96 13.23 -8.42
N ASP A 355 -5.09 14.25 -8.43
CA ASP A 355 -5.32 15.59 -7.85
C ASP A 355 -6.55 16.33 -8.41
N LYS A 356 -7.20 15.80 -9.47
CA LYS A 356 -8.39 16.38 -10.11
C LYS A 356 -9.47 15.30 -10.29
N GLU A 357 -10.55 15.40 -9.52
CA GLU A 357 -11.76 14.57 -9.61
C GLU A 357 -12.32 14.46 -11.05
N VAL A 358 -12.16 15.52 -11.85
CA VAL A 358 -12.59 15.59 -13.25
C VAL A 358 -11.88 14.56 -14.13
N VAL A 359 -10.60 14.31 -13.89
CA VAL A 359 -9.84 13.30 -14.65
C VAL A 359 -10.36 11.90 -14.30
N LEU A 360 -10.58 11.61 -13.00
CA LEU A 360 -11.16 10.34 -12.57
C LEU A 360 -12.52 10.08 -13.24
N LYS A 361 -13.37 11.09 -13.40
CA LYS A 361 -14.65 10.98 -14.12
C LYS A 361 -14.47 10.67 -15.60
N LEU A 362 -13.54 11.33 -16.29
CA LEU A 362 -13.20 11.07 -17.70
C LEU A 362 -12.67 9.65 -17.91
N LEU A 363 -11.79 9.18 -17.02
CA LEU A 363 -11.20 7.84 -17.08
C LEU A 363 -12.22 6.74 -16.74
N ASN A 364 -13.10 6.98 -15.75
CA ASN A 364 -14.21 6.07 -15.42
C ASN A 364 -15.24 5.97 -16.56
N ALA A 365 -15.50 7.06 -17.31
CA ALA A 365 -16.33 7.00 -18.50
C ALA A 365 -15.71 6.06 -19.56
N GLY A 366 -14.40 6.11 -19.77
CA GLY A 366 -13.66 5.16 -20.62
C GLY A 366 -13.81 3.70 -20.17
N TYR A 367 -13.59 3.43 -18.88
CA TYR A 367 -13.76 2.08 -18.32
C TYR A 367 -15.19 1.54 -18.48
N ASN A 368 -16.21 2.34 -18.17
CA ASN A 368 -17.61 1.90 -18.27
C ASN A 368 -17.98 1.41 -19.68
N ILE A 369 -17.39 2.01 -20.72
CA ILE A 369 -17.58 1.62 -22.12
C ILE A 369 -16.88 0.30 -22.41
N ILE A 370 -15.65 0.12 -21.92
CA ILE A 370 -14.89 -1.13 -22.07
C ILE A 370 -15.66 -2.31 -21.43
N TYR A 371 -16.23 -2.10 -20.24
CA TYR A 371 -17.07 -3.09 -19.57
C TYR A 371 -18.39 -3.36 -20.34
N GLU A 372 -19.12 -2.33 -20.79
CA GLU A 372 -20.39 -2.53 -21.53
C GLU A 372 -20.17 -3.28 -22.86
N LEU A 373 -19.05 -3.00 -23.55
CA LEU A 373 -18.68 -3.65 -24.81
C LEU A 373 -17.97 -5.00 -24.63
N ASN A 374 -17.68 -5.43 -23.39
CA ASN A 374 -16.87 -6.61 -23.06
C ASN A 374 -15.47 -6.60 -23.72
N PHE A 375 -14.91 -5.41 -23.95
CA PHE A 375 -13.67 -5.21 -24.73
C PHE A 375 -12.42 -5.23 -23.83
N TYR A 376 -12.28 -6.30 -23.04
CA TYR A 376 -11.36 -6.37 -21.91
C TYR A 376 -9.87 -6.25 -22.28
N GLU A 377 -9.52 -6.54 -23.53
CA GLU A 377 -8.17 -6.31 -24.09
C GLU A 377 -7.75 -4.83 -24.07
N CYS A 378 -8.72 -3.92 -24.00
CA CYS A 378 -8.50 -2.48 -23.92
C CYS A 378 -8.39 -1.95 -22.47
N LEU A 379 -8.44 -2.82 -21.45
CA LEU A 379 -8.26 -2.43 -20.05
C LEU A 379 -6.82 -1.99 -19.76
N TYR A 380 -6.58 -0.70 -19.97
CA TYR A 380 -5.44 0.01 -19.40
C TYR A 380 -5.50 -0.02 -17.87
N HIS A 381 -4.34 -0.24 -17.22
CA HIS A 381 -4.19 -0.05 -15.78
C HIS A 381 -3.61 1.34 -15.54
N TYR A 382 -4.45 2.27 -15.08
CA TYR A 382 -4.04 3.61 -14.72
C TYR A 382 -3.36 3.61 -13.35
N ASP A 383 -2.03 3.77 -13.29
CA ASP A 383 -1.40 4.19 -12.05
C ASP A 383 -1.63 5.70 -11.85
N LEU A 384 -2.71 5.97 -11.12
CA LEU A 384 -3.18 7.31 -10.77
C LEU A 384 -2.23 8.06 -9.81
N LYS A 385 -1.17 7.42 -9.30
CA LYS A 385 -0.13 8.02 -8.44
C LYS A 385 1.07 8.54 -9.24
N GLU A 386 1.17 8.22 -10.53
CA GLU A 386 2.27 8.71 -11.36
C GLU A 386 2.15 10.22 -11.63
N SER A 387 3.31 10.89 -11.73
CA SER A 387 3.33 12.29 -12.16
C SER A 387 3.14 12.38 -13.67
N PHE A 388 2.63 13.52 -14.11
CA PHE A 388 2.53 13.88 -15.53
C PHE A 388 3.83 13.61 -16.30
N ASP A 389 4.99 13.91 -15.71
CA ASP A 389 6.32 13.67 -16.32
C ASP A 389 6.61 12.19 -16.64
N ILE A 390 6.18 11.26 -15.78
CA ILE A 390 6.38 9.81 -15.99
C ILE A 390 5.58 9.34 -17.21
N TRP A 391 4.34 9.81 -17.38
CA TRP A 391 3.54 9.49 -18.56
C TRP A 391 4.14 10.04 -19.85
N LYS A 392 4.75 11.24 -19.81
CA LYS A 392 5.49 11.82 -20.94
C LYS A 392 6.68 10.94 -21.35
N ASP A 393 7.47 10.48 -20.39
CA ASP A 393 8.63 9.62 -20.66
C ASP A 393 8.21 8.25 -21.21
N LYS A 394 7.20 7.61 -20.60
CA LYS A 394 6.61 6.36 -21.10
C LYS A 394 6.07 6.50 -22.52
N LYS A 395 5.40 7.62 -22.84
CA LYS A 395 4.92 7.90 -24.20
C LYS A 395 6.07 7.99 -25.20
N TYR A 396 7.13 8.75 -24.89
CA TYR A 396 8.28 8.83 -25.81
C TYR A 396 8.94 7.48 -26.06
N LEU A 397 9.00 6.62 -25.04
CA LEU A 397 9.47 5.24 -25.20
C LEU A 397 8.51 4.40 -26.07
N HIS A 398 7.21 4.41 -25.79
CA HIS A 398 6.19 3.77 -26.63
C HIS A 398 6.32 4.20 -28.11
N ASP A 399 6.30 5.50 -28.38
CA ASP A 399 6.37 6.07 -29.73
C ASP A 399 7.68 5.72 -30.42
N TYR A 400 8.78 5.67 -29.68
CA TYR A 400 10.06 5.20 -30.18
C TYR A 400 10.00 3.74 -30.64
N PHE A 401 9.50 2.81 -29.81
CA PHE A 401 9.43 1.39 -30.18
C PHE A 401 8.44 1.14 -31.33
N LYS A 402 7.28 1.82 -31.35
CA LYS A 402 6.29 1.69 -32.45
C LYS A 402 6.82 2.25 -33.77
N ASN A 403 7.57 3.35 -33.75
CA ASN A 403 8.09 4.00 -34.97
C ASN A 403 9.51 3.55 -35.36
N PHE A 404 10.18 2.68 -34.59
CA PHE A 404 11.60 2.34 -34.72
C PHE A 404 12.06 2.01 -36.15
N TYR A 405 11.28 1.22 -36.89
CA TYR A 405 11.60 0.85 -38.26
C TYR A 405 11.48 2.03 -39.23
N GLY A 406 10.41 2.83 -39.14
CA GLY A 406 10.27 4.05 -39.95
C GLY A 406 11.39 5.06 -39.69
N ILE A 407 11.77 5.24 -38.43
CA ILE A 407 12.93 6.07 -38.03
C ILE A 407 14.22 5.51 -38.64
N GLN A 408 14.43 4.19 -38.56
CA GLN A 408 15.59 3.50 -39.13
C GLN A 408 15.68 3.64 -40.65
N ASP A 409 14.56 3.51 -41.35
CA ASP A 409 14.50 3.61 -42.81
C ASP A 409 14.71 5.07 -43.26
N LYS A 410 14.13 6.04 -42.55
CA LYS A 410 14.35 7.47 -42.78
C LYS A 410 15.83 7.85 -42.61
N ILE A 411 16.49 7.39 -41.55
CA ILE A 411 17.94 7.57 -41.34
C ILE A 411 18.74 6.89 -42.47
N SER A 412 18.33 5.69 -42.89
CA SER A 412 18.99 4.95 -43.97
C SER A 412 18.87 5.63 -45.34
N SER A 413 17.78 6.36 -45.58
CA SER A 413 17.55 7.15 -46.82
C SER A 413 18.49 8.35 -46.99
N GLY A 414 19.13 8.81 -45.91
CA GLY A 414 19.96 10.02 -45.93
C GLY A 414 19.19 11.35 -45.92
N SER A 415 17.87 11.34 -46.11
CA SER A 415 17.04 12.55 -46.20
C SER A 415 16.38 12.89 -44.84
N TYR A 416 17.14 13.45 -43.91
CA TYR A 416 16.64 13.82 -42.57
C TYR A 416 17.41 15.00 -41.96
N ASP A 417 16.79 15.75 -41.04
CA ASP A 417 17.52 16.68 -40.18
C ASP A 417 18.31 15.91 -39.13
N CYS A 418 19.60 15.73 -39.43
CA CYS A 418 20.58 15.09 -38.58
C CYS A 418 20.69 15.73 -37.17
N ASN A 419 20.46 17.05 -36.99
CA ASN A 419 20.43 17.68 -35.67
C ASN A 419 19.20 17.27 -34.86
N ALA A 420 18.01 17.30 -35.48
CA ALA A 420 16.76 16.89 -34.84
C ALA A 420 16.80 15.41 -34.45
N TYR A 421 17.19 14.53 -35.37
CA TYR A 421 17.30 13.09 -35.14
C TYR A 421 18.35 12.75 -34.06
N TYR A 422 19.50 13.44 -34.04
CA TYR A 422 20.49 13.24 -32.98
C TYR A 422 19.95 13.65 -31.60
N LYS A 423 19.30 14.82 -31.47
CA LYS A 423 18.68 15.26 -30.20
C LYS A 423 17.63 14.28 -29.70
N TYR A 424 16.76 13.82 -30.60
CA TYR A 424 15.73 12.83 -30.28
C TYR A 424 16.35 11.51 -29.78
N ILE A 425 17.32 10.96 -30.51
CA ILE A 425 17.97 9.69 -30.15
C ILE A 425 18.77 9.81 -28.84
N ASP A 426 19.43 10.96 -28.59
CA ASP A 426 20.10 11.28 -27.31
C ASP A 426 19.10 11.40 -26.14
N ASN A 427 17.92 11.97 -26.36
CA ASN A 427 16.85 12.01 -25.37
C ASN A 427 16.30 10.59 -25.07
N ILE A 428 15.96 9.82 -26.11
CA ILE A 428 15.49 8.44 -25.94
C ILE A 428 16.54 7.56 -25.26
N ASN A 429 17.85 7.76 -25.52
CA ASN A 429 18.91 6.97 -24.87
C ASN A 429 18.92 7.13 -23.34
N LYS A 430 18.64 8.34 -22.84
CA LYS A 430 18.55 8.62 -21.39
C LYS A 430 17.30 7.99 -20.77
N LEU A 431 16.16 8.06 -21.46
CA LEU A 431 14.94 7.37 -21.05
C LEU A 431 15.15 5.84 -21.05
N TYR A 432 15.82 5.32 -22.08
CA TYR A 432 16.15 3.89 -22.19
C TYR A 432 17.09 3.45 -21.05
N GLU A 433 18.09 4.25 -20.67
CA GLU A 433 18.97 3.98 -19.51
C GLU A 433 18.23 3.96 -18.16
N ASN A 434 17.25 4.86 -17.98
CA ASN A 434 16.44 4.91 -16.77
C ASN A 434 15.55 3.66 -16.65
N TYR A 435 14.72 3.39 -17.67
CA TYR A 435 13.66 2.38 -17.58
C TYR A 435 14.14 0.93 -17.82
N ILE A 436 15.28 0.68 -18.50
CA ILE A 436 15.73 -0.69 -18.79
C ILE A 436 15.92 -1.55 -17.53
N LYS A 437 16.36 -0.96 -16.40
CA LYS A 437 16.63 -1.69 -15.15
C LYS A 437 15.37 -2.15 -14.44
N GLU A 438 14.27 -1.43 -14.63
CA GLU A 438 12.97 -1.72 -14.02
C GLU A 438 12.10 -2.59 -14.93
N CYS A 439 12.21 -2.39 -16.24
CA CYS A 439 11.37 -3.05 -17.24
C CYS A 439 11.92 -4.38 -17.77
N CYS A 440 13.23 -4.65 -17.61
CA CYS A 440 13.91 -5.81 -18.20
C CYS A 440 14.57 -6.71 -17.15
N TYR A 441 13.98 -7.87 -16.89
CA TYR A 441 14.60 -8.92 -16.09
C TYR A 441 15.29 -9.92 -17.01
N CYS A 442 16.62 -10.01 -16.94
CA CYS A 442 17.41 -10.92 -17.79
C CYS A 442 18.06 -12.05 -16.98
N LEU A 443 18.41 -13.13 -17.67
CA LEU A 443 19.29 -14.20 -17.22
C LEU A 443 20.64 -14.13 -17.96
N LYS A 444 21.70 -14.70 -17.38
CA LYS A 444 23.07 -14.76 -17.94
C LYS A 444 23.12 -15.57 -19.24
N SER A 445 22.11 -16.40 -19.50
CA SER A 445 21.85 -17.08 -20.79
C SER A 445 21.41 -16.15 -21.93
N GLY A 446 21.08 -14.88 -21.64
CA GLY A 446 20.62 -13.89 -22.61
C GLY A 446 19.10 -13.82 -22.81
N SER A 447 18.32 -14.73 -22.22
CA SER A 447 16.85 -14.64 -22.18
C SER A 447 16.40 -13.54 -21.23
N CYS A 448 15.50 -12.66 -21.67
CA CYS A 448 14.93 -11.58 -20.86
C CYS A 448 13.38 -11.63 -20.88
N GLN A 449 12.76 -11.08 -19.83
CA GLN A 449 11.33 -10.89 -19.68
C GLN A 449 11.01 -9.40 -19.59
N GLU A 450 10.14 -8.90 -20.49
CA GLU A 450 9.57 -7.56 -20.41
C GLU A 450 8.42 -7.52 -19.39
N TYR A 451 8.52 -6.59 -18.44
CA TYR A 451 7.43 -6.23 -17.51
C TYR A 451 6.60 -5.05 -18.03
N CYS A 452 7.26 -4.04 -18.61
CA CYS A 452 6.63 -2.80 -19.10
C CYS A 452 6.14 -2.90 -20.57
N ARG A 453 5.47 -4.00 -20.93
CA ARG A 453 5.21 -4.36 -22.35
C ARG A 453 4.50 -3.28 -23.18
N ASN A 454 3.70 -2.45 -22.54
CA ASN A 454 2.94 -1.35 -23.15
C ASN A 454 3.78 -0.08 -23.47
N TYR A 455 5.07 -0.06 -23.14
CA TYR A 455 5.97 1.04 -23.54
C TYR A 455 7.47 0.69 -23.62
N PHE A 456 7.91 -0.51 -23.24
CA PHE A 456 9.32 -0.89 -23.24
C PHE A 456 9.56 -2.28 -23.84
N LEU A 457 10.54 -2.38 -24.75
CA LEU A 457 11.02 -3.64 -25.33
C LEU A 457 12.48 -3.88 -24.96
N CYS A 458 12.78 -5.04 -24.38
CA CYS A 458 14.10 -5.38 -23.85
C CYS A 458 15.06 -5.99 -24.88
N ASN A 459 14.60 -6.18 -26.11
CA ASN A 459 15.41 -6.71 -27.21
C ASN A 459 16.44 -5.65 -27.66
N GLU A 460 17.71 -6.02 -27.60
CA GLU A 460 18.85 -5.11 -27.85
C GLU A 460 18.90 -4.53 -29.27
N LYS A 461 18.15 -5.11 -30.23
CA LYS A 461 17.88 -4.50 -31.54
C LYS A 461 17.35 -3.07 -31.41
N TYR A 462 16.52 -2.81 -30.40
CA TYR A 462 15.90 -1.51 -30.14
C TYR A 462 16.74 -0.57 -29.27
N ASN A 463 17.98 -0.92 -28.92
CA ASN A 463 18.89 -0.01 -28.22
C ASN A 463 19.13 1.25 -29.07
N PRO A 464 18.92 2.49 -28.56
CA PRO A 464 19.05 3.72 -29.35
C PRO A 464 20.44 3.91 -29.98
N TYR A 465 21.48 3.30 -29.40
CA TYR A 465 22.81 3.21 -29.99
C TYR A 465 22.83 2.67 -31.42
N ASN A 466 21.95 1.72 -31.75
CA ASN A 466 21.86 1.10 -33.08
C ASN A 466 21.32 2.06 -34.17
N LEU A 467 20.61 3.13 -33.75
CA LEU A 467 20.22 4.22 -34.65
C LEU A 467 21.28 5.32 -34.67
N TYR A 468 21.89 5.63 -33.52
CA TYR A 468 23.02 6.56 -33.42
C TYR A 468 24.16 6.17 -34.38
N LEU A 469 24.56 4.89 -34.41
CA LEU A 469 25.57 4.36 -35.34
C LEU A 469 25.21 4.52 -36.83
N LYS A 470 23.94 4.77 -37.17
CA LYS A 470 23.48 5.02 -38.54
C LYS A 470 23.40 6.52 -38.89
N LEU A 471 23.54 7.43 -37.92
CA LEU A 471 23.54 8.87 -38.14
C LEU A 471 24.84 9.34 -38.82
N LYS A 472 24.76 9.71 -40.10
CA LYS A 472 25.91 10.20 -40.90
C LYS A 472 26.16 11.70 -40.69
N CYS A 473 26.19 12.13 -39.43
CA CYS A 473 26.24 13.53 -39.03
C CYS A 473 27.65 14.12 -39.05
N LYS A 474 27.88 15.09 -39.96
CA LYS A 474 29.20 15.72 -40.21
C LYS A 474 29.89 16.35 -38.99
N TYR A 475 29.15 16.68 -37.93
CA TYR A 475 29.69 17.32 -36.73
C TYR A 475 29.87 16.35 -35.54
N LEU A 476 29.41 15.10 -35.60
CA LEU A 476 29.62 14.14 -34.49
C LEU A 476 31.10 13.75 -34.32
N SER A 477 31.92 14.03 -35.33
CA SER A 477 33.38 13.93 -35.29
C SER A 477 34.06 14.84 -34.25
N SER A 478 33.32 15.72 -33.54
CA SER A 478 33.86 16.62 -32.51
C SER A 478 33.81 16.06 -31.07
N GLY A 479 33.70 14.75 -30.87
CA GLY A 479 34.00 14.10 -29.58
C GLY A 479 32.92 14.19 -28.50
N LYS A 480 31.65 13.94 -28.84
CA LYS A 480 30.63 13.57 -27.83
C LYS A 480 30.45 12.06 -27.77
N ASP A 481 30.91 11.45 -26.67
CA ASP A 481 30.71 10.02 -26.39
C ASP A 481 29.24 9.69 -26.14
N PHE A 482 28.51 9.33 -27.20
CA PHE A 482 27.20 8.69 -27.07
C PHE A 482 27.42 7.28 -26.52
N LYS A 483 27.06 7.06 -25.26
CA LYS A 483 27.24 5.76 -24.59
C LYS A 483 26.13 4.79 -24.99
N LYS A 484 26.51 3.59 -25.42
CA LYS A 484 25.60 2.44 -25.48
C LYS A 484 25.07 2.16 -24.08
N VAL A 485 23.75 2.09 -23.93
CA VAL A 485 23.14 1.61 -22.68
C VAL A 485 23.34 0.11 -22.61
N GLU A 486 24.05 -0.37 -21.57
CA GLU A 486 24.20 -1.80 -21.34
C GLU A 486 22.98 -2.40 -20.63
N LYS A 487 22.74 -3.70 -20.88
CA LYS A 487 21.67 -4.44 -20.20
C LYS A 487 21.96 -4.56 -18.70
N PRO A 488 20.90 -4.66 -17.86
CA PRO A 488 21.08 -5.08 -16.47
C PRO A 488 21.79 -6.45 -16.41
N LEU A 489 22.63 -6.63 -15.38
CA LEU A 489 23.23 -7.93 -15.09
C LEU A 489 22.13 -8.98 -14.90
N GLY A 490 22.33 -10.19 -15.45
CA GLY A 490 21.40 -11.29 -15.25
C GLY A 490 21.19 -11.56 -13.77
N VAL A 491 19.96 -11.79 -13.31
CA VAL A 491 19.68 -11.89 -11.86
C VAL A 491 20.19 -13.22 -11.28
N ASP A 492 20.36 -14.22 -12.13
CA ASP A 492 21.13 -15.45 -11.91
C ASP A 492 22.66 -15.26 -11.84
N HIS A 493 23.20 -14.09 -12.21
CA HIS A 493 24.65 -13.84 -12.29
C HIS A 493 25.36 -14.10 -10.96
N TYR A 494 24.76 -13.70 -9.84
CA TYR A 494 25.32 -13.99 -8.51
C TYR A 494 25.37 -15.50 -8.24
N VAL A 495 24.26 -16.22 -8.49
CA VAL A 495 24.15 -17.67 -8.27
C VAL A 495 25.16 -18.45 -9.14
N ILE A 496 25.26 -18.09 -10.42
CA ILE A 496 26.19 -18.73 -11.35
C ILE A 496 27.63 -18.41 -10.96
N THR A 497 27.99 -17.16 -10.66
CA THR A 497 29.35 -16.80 -10.25
C THR A 497 29.75 -17.43 -8.90
N ALA A 498 28.81 -17.60 -7.96
CA ALA A 498 29.05 -18.35 -6.72
C ALA A 498 29.26 -19.85 -6.99
N SER A 499 28.46 -20.45 -7.90
CA SER A 499 28.61 -21.85 -8.31
C SER A 499 29.93 -22.11 -9.04
N GLN A 500 30.39 -21.17 -9.88
CA GLN A 500 31.69 -21.23 -10.55
C GLN A 500 32.84 -21.20 -9.53
N LYS A 501 32.85 -20.24 -8.59
CA LYS A 501 33.86 -20.18 -7.52
C LYS A 501 33.90 -21.43 -6.63
N TYR A 502 32.75 -22.02 -6.36
CA TYR A 502 32.65 -23.28 -5.61
C TYR A 502 33.26 -24.46 -6.39
N ALA A 503 32.97 -24.56 -7.70
CA ALA A 503 33.55 -25.59 -8.57
C ALA A 503 35.07 -25.40 -8.77
N GLU A 504 35.55 -24.16 -8.78
CA GLU A 504 36.97 -23.79 -8.82
C GLU A 504 37.71 -24.03 -7.48
N GLY A 505 37.00 -24.47 -6.43
CA GLY A 505 37.59 -24.76 -5.11
C GLY A 505 38.04 -23.53 -4.32
N THR A 506 37.80 -22.31 -4.83
CA THR A 506 38.27 -21.06 -4.22
C THR A 506 37.42 -20.60 -3.02
N CYS A 507 36.37 -21.35 -2.67
CA CYS A 507 35.36 -20.89 -1.72
C CYS A 507 34.69 -22.00 -0.91
N THR A 508 34.60 -21.82 0.41
CA THR A 508 33.77 -22.65 1.30
C THR A 508 32.43 -21.96 1.61
N LYS A 509 31.44 -22.72 2.12
CA LYS A 509 30.06 -22.25 2.32
C LYS A 509 29.89 -20.94 3.10
N LEU A 510 30.81 -20.60 4.02
CA LEU A 510 30.75 -19.36 4.81
C LEU A 510 31.47 -18.18 4.15
N ALA A 511 32.38 -18.43 3.20
CA ALA A 511 33.23 -17.40 2.58
C ALA A 511 32.63 -16.75 1.33
N CYS A 512 31.62 -17.39 0.72
CA CYS A 512 30.98 -16.89 -0.51
C CYS A 512 29.73 -16.04 -0.27
N ASP A 513 29.15 -16.07 0.93
CA ASP A 513 27.94 -15.33 1.27
C ASP A 513 28.29 -13.96 1.89
N PRO A 514 27.96 -12.82 1.26
CA PRO A 514 28.18 -11.49 1.81
C PRO A 514 27.60 -11.32 3.22
N PHE A 515 26.46 -11.96 3.53
CA PHE A 515 25.86 -11.91 4.86
C PHE A 515 26.77 -12.51 5.92
N TYR A 516 27.32 -13.71 5.68
CA TYR A 516 28.24 -14.36 6.62
C TYR A 516 29.57 -13.63 6.74
N VAL A 517 30.13 -13.11 5.62
CA VAL A 517 31.40 -12.36 5.65
C VAL A 517 31.26 -11.04 6.45
N ILE A 518 30.17 -10.30 6.24
CA ILE A 518 29.87 -9.06 6.98
C ILE A 518 29.59 -9.39 8.46
N THR A 519 28.80 -10.43 8.74
CA THR A 519 28.45 -10.86 10.10
C THR A 519 29.68 -11.30 10.90
N LEU A 520 30.57 -12.09 10.29
CA LEU A 520 31.84 -12.50 10.92
C LEU A 520 32.75 -11.29 11.18
N SER A 521 32.85 -10.35 10.24
CA SER A 521 33.63 -9.11 10.40
C SER A 521 33.08 -8.23 11.53
N MET A 522 31.75 -8.13 11.68
CA MET A 522 31.12 -7.40 12.78
C MET A 522 31.40 -8.08 14.13
N PHE A 523 31.28 -9.41 14.21
CA PHE A 523 31.54 -10.14 15.46
C PHE A 523 33.01 -10.12 15.89
N THR A 524 33.98 -10.14 14.98
CA THR A 524 35.40 -10.01 15.35
C THR A 524 35.71 -8.61 15.88
N VAL A 525 35.20 -7.55 15.25
CA VAL A 525 35.32 -6.16 15.74
C VAL A 525 34.70 -6.00 17.14
N ILE A 526 33.48 -6.52 17.34
CA ILE A 526 32.82 -6.50 18.66
C ILE A 526 33.63 -7.28 19.70
N GLY A 527 34.16 -8.45 19.35
CA GLY A 527 35.02 -9.26 20.22
C GLY A 527 36.30 -8.53 20.63
N ILE A 528 36.95 -7.84 19.70
CA ILE A 528 38.13 -7.01 19.97
C ILE A 528 37.80 -5.89 20.98
N PHE A 529 36.67 -5.19 20.83
CA PHE A 529 36.24 -4.18 21.80
C PHE A 529 35.95 -4.75 23.19
N PHE A 530 35.31 -5.93 23.30
CA PHE A 530 35.11 -6.60 24.58
C PHE A 530 36.43 -7.01 25.25
N ILE A 531 37.39 -7.53 24.47
CA ILE A 531 38.71 -7.92 24.97
C ILE A 531 39.51 -6.69 25.45
N LEU A 532 39.49 -5.59 24.69
CA LEU A 532 40.13 -4.32 25.09
C LEU A 532 39.50 -3.73 26.36
N PHE A 533 38.16 -3.78 26.48
CA PHE A 533 37.45 -3.36 27.69
C PHE A 533 37.81 -4.22 28.91
N ALA A 534 37.94 -5.54 28.73
CA ALA A 534 38.38 -6.45 29.78
C ALA A 534 39.82 -6.14 30.23
N PHE A 535 40.76 -5.97 29.30
CA PHE A 535 42.13 -5.59 29.66
C PHE A 535 42.21 -4.22 30.33
N TYR A 536 41.46 -3.21 29.86
CA TYR A 536 41.36 -1.90 30.50
C TYR A 536 40.85 -1.98 31.95
N LYS A 537 39.85 -2.83 32.21
CA LYS A 537 39.23 -2.97 33.54
C LYS A 537 40.01 -3.86 34.51
N PHE A 538 40.72 -4.88 34.02
CA PHE A 538 41.34 -5.92 34.86
C PHE A 538 42.87 -5.99 34.80
N THR A 539 43.54 -5.19 33.96
CA THR A 539 45.02 -5.10 33.94
C THR A 539 45.47 -3.78 34.57
N PRO A 540 46.47 -3.76 35.49
CA PRO A 540 46.84 -2.58 36.27
C PRO A 540 47.63 -1.49 35.50
N PHE A 541 47.33 -1.24 34.23
CA PHE A 541 47.97 -0.17 33.44
C PHE A 541 47.45 1.25 33.76
N GLY A 542 46.22 1.38 34.25
CA GLY A 542 45.65 2.69 34.61
C GLY A 542 46.46 3.44 35.68
N SER A 543 47.03 2.73 36.65
CA SER A 543 47.90 3.30 37.68
C SER A 543 49.31 3.65 37.18
N TRP A 544 49.73 3.13 36.02
CA TRP A 544 51.05 3.43 35.43
C TRP A 544 51.05 4.74 34.64
N LEU A 545 49.99 5.00 33.85
CA LEU A 545 49.83 6.24 33.09
C LEU A 545 49.77 7.48 34.02
N ASN A 546 48.97 7.40 35.09
CA ASN A 546 48.80 8.53 36.01
C ASN A 546 50.10 8.87 36.80
N ARG A 547 51.04 7.93 36.90
CA ARG A 547 52.30 8.10 37.65
C ARG A 547 53.36 8.93 36.90
N LYS A 548 53.20 9.17 35.59
CA LYS A 548 54.15 10.02 34.82
C LYS A 548 53.88 11.53 34.95
N VAL A 549 52.65 11.94 35.26
CA VAL A 549 52.25 13.37 35.29
C VAL A 549 52.87 14.11 36.49
N HIS A 550 52.88 13.49 37.68
CA HIS A 550 53.29 14.14 38.93
C HIS A 550 54.81 14.40 39.10
N LYS A 551 55.65 14.21 38.08
CA LYS A 551 57.13 14.31 38.21
C LYS A 551 57.78 15.61 37.73
N LYS A 552 57.00 16.66 37.40
CA LYS A 552 57.52 18.01 37.08
C LYS A 552 56.67 19.16 37.65
N LYS A 553 56.91 19.54 38.91
CA LYS A 553 57.03 20.94 39.39
C LYS A 553 57.28 20.97 40.92
N LYS A 554 58.45 21.46 41.32
CA LYS A 554 58.75 22.03 42.65
C LYS A 554 59.52 23.31 42.38
N ILE A 555 59.18 24.40 43.07
CA ILE A 555 60.03 25.47 43.62
C ILE A 555 59.22 26.77 43.82
N LYS A 556 59.17 27.20 45.09
CA LYS A 556 58.90 28.53 45.66
C LYS A 556 57.62 29.33 45.32
N ASP A 557 57.12 29.91 46.40
CA ASP A 557 56.11 30.97 46.55
C ASP A 557 56.74 32.37 46.42
N TYR A 558 55.91 33.40 46.15
CA TYR A 558 56.06 34.78 46.65
C TYR A 558 54.70 35.51 46.58
N PHE A 559 54.50 36.56 47.39
CA PHE A 559 53.24 37.32 47.55
C PHE A 559 53.22 38.63 46.67
N PRO A 560 52.50 39.74 46.98
CA PRO A 560 51.19 40.10 46.40
C PRO A 560 51.14 41.55 45.82
N GLU A 561 49.94 42.10 45.58
CA GLU A 561 49.48 43.53 45.78
C GLU A 561 48.15 43.77 44.99
N GLU A 562 47.03 44.09 45.66
CA GLU A 562 46.37 45.42 45.85
C GLU A 562 45.46 45.88 44.66
N HIS A 563 44.13 45.95 44.82
CA HIS A 563 43.26 47.10 45.24
C HIS A 563 43.01 48.17 44.14
N ASP A 564 41.79 48.71 43.91
CA ASP A 564 40.42 48.22 44.20
C ASP A 564 39.43 48.61 43.05
N GLN A 565 38.31 49.38 43.09
CA GLN A 565 37.50 50.06 44.11
C GLN A 565 36.07 50.41 43.56
N GLU A 566 35.01 50.25 44.38
CA GLU A 566 33.66 50.94 44.30
C GLU A 566 32.73 50.70 43.06
N LEU A 567 31.39 50.93 43.08
CA LEU A 567 30.46 51.63 44.00
C LEU A 567 28.99 51.08 43.93
N LEU A 568 28.28 50.95 45.08
CA LEU A 568 26.79 50.80 45.33
C LEU A 568 25.96 49.69 44.60
N VAL A 569 25.16 48.82 45.25
CA VAL A 569 23.94 48.98 46.11
C VAL A 569 22.70 49.41 45.29
N HIS A 570 21.49 48.86 45.40
CA HIS A 570 20.78 47.91 46.31
C HIS A 570 20.52 46.53 45.61
N ASP A 571 19.93 45.44 46.16
CA ASP A 571 19.42 44.95 47.48
C ASP A 571 19.34 43.39 47.38
N LEU A 572 18.94 42.53 48.33
CA LEU A 572 18.37 42.60 49.70
C LEU A 572 18.85 41.34 50.49
N GLU A 573 18.53 41.19 51.79
CA GLU A 573 19.18 40.19 52.66
C GLU A 573 18.52 38.80 52.81
N PRO A 574 19.31 37.74 53.11
CA PRO A 574 18.85 36.39 53.44
C PRO A 574 18.80 36.09 54.95
N THR A 575 17.88 35.21 55.40
CA THR A 575 17.87 34.69 56.78
C THR A 575 18.66 33.40 56.93
N TYR A 576 19.67 33.39 57.81
CA TYR A 576 20.59 32.28 58.06
C TYR A 576 20.18 31.48 59.31
N ILE A 577 20.11 30.15 59.23
CA ILE A 577 20.03 29.27 60.42
C ILE A 577 21.08 28.16 60.31
N ASN A 578 21.96 28.08 61.31
CA ASN A 578 23.05 27.12 61.38
C ASN A 578 22.79 26.13 62.53
N SER A 579 22.84 24.83 62.28
CA SER A 579 22.55 23.78 63.27
C SER A 579 23.72 22.81 63.42
N ARG A 580 24.09 22.53 64.67
CA ARG A 580 25.40 21.98 65.05
C ARG A 580 25.52 20.47 64.83
N ASN A 581 26.72 20.05 64.41
CA ASN A 581 27.17 18.65 64.46
C ASN A 581 26.97 18.02 65.86
N ARG A 582 26.43 16.80 65.90
CA ARG A 582 26.64 15.85 67.00
C ARG A 582 26.95 14.46 66.43
N LYS A 583 28.04 13.85 66.90
CA LYS A 583 28.42 12.48 66.55
C LYS A 583 27.44 11.50 67.21
N LEU A 584 26.96 10.52 66.45
CA LEU A 584 26.38 9.28 66.98
C LEU A 584 27.48 8.21 67.02
N GLN A 585 27.54 7.45 68.12
CA GLN A 585 28.46 6.33 68.27
C GLN A 585 27.75 5.01 67.93
N LEU A 586 28.46 4.13 67.25
CA LEU A 586 28.02 2.76 66.98
C LEU A 586 28.26 1.88 68.20
N LEU A 587 27.27 1.06 68.55
CA LEU A 587 27.50 -0.20 69.26
C LEU A 587 26.70 -1.31 68.57
N TYR A 588 27.40 -2.38 68.23
CA TYR A 588 26.87 -3.63 67.72
C TYR A 588 26.54 -4.54 68.92
N HIS A 589 25.55 -5.43 68.80
CA HIS A 589 25.60 -6.80 69.33
C HIS A 589 24.54 -7.67 68.66
N SER A 590 24.73 -8.99 68.74
CA SER A 590 23.94 -10.00 68.03
C SER A 590 23.24 -10.97 68.97
N ALA A 591 22.03 -11.39 68.59
CA ALA A 591 21.40 -12.66 68.95
C ALA A 591 20.52 -13.08 67.76
#